data_AF-A0A350QN49-F1
#
_entry.id   AF-A0A350QN49-F1
#
_cell.length_a   1.000
_cell.length_b   1.000
_cell.length_c   1.000
_cell.angle_alpha   90.00
_cell.angle_beta   90.00
_cell.angle_gamma   90.00
#
_symmetry.space_group_name_H-M   'P 1'
#
loop_
_entity.id
_entity.type
_entity.pdbx_description
1 polymer ?
#
loop_
_entity_poly.entity_id
_entity_poly.type
_entity_poly.pdbx_seq_one_letter_code
_entity_poly.pdbx_strand_id
1 'polypeptide(L)'
;FSRGMGMAPGAAPEALPEMLEDEVEIVLIRMRSTLGDMMSLRARRVDGRIRYRMVDEYEMSVDLAVPQDEKPLAFGELTEVLWSFRMSKLDDPFFLSGWENCLESLDYLGWDGIGAFYSVTSEFYDGLEDWYDDRYQEWAAAEQASRAEDEEE
;
A
#
# COMPACT_ATOMS: atom_id res chain seq x y z
N PHE A 1 18.68 -30.53 -10.02
CA PHE A 1 18.62 -29.07 -10.19
C PHE A 1 17.44 -28.56 -9.37
N SER A 2 17.71 -28.13 -8.13
CA SER A 2 16.68 -27.57 -7.24
C SER A 2 17.38 -26.50 -6.43
N ARG A 3 17.57 -25.32 -7.03
CA ARG A 3 17.98 -24.13 -6.31
C ARG A 3 16.70 -23.54 -5.73
N GLY A 4 16.65 -23.46 -4.40
CA GLY A 4 15.60 -22.76 -3.70
C GLY A 4 15.44 -21.36 -4.28
N MET A 5 14.18 -20.94 -4.37
CA MET A 5 13.79 -19.55 -4.56
C MET A 5 14.39 -18.78 -3.39
N GLY A 6 15.61 -18.27 -3.57
CA GLY A 6 16.17 -17.29 -2.66
C GLY A 6 15.35 -16.05 -2.86
N MET A 7 14.43 -15.77 -1.92
CA MET A 7 13.91 -14.43 -1.76
C MET A 7 15.13 -13.50 -1.71
N ALA A 8 15.19 -12.56 -2.65
CA ALA A 8 16.07 -11.41 -2.48
C ALA A 8 15.72 -10.80 -1.11
N PRO A 9 16.72 -10.39 -0.29
CA PRO A 9 16.42 -9.63 0.90
C PRO A 9 15.55 -8.45 0.46
N GLY A 10 14.32 -8.37 0.97
CA GLY A 10 13.40 -7.28 0.64
C GLY A 10 14.14 -5.95 0.80
N ALA A 11 13.96 -5.05 -0.16
CA ALA A 11 14.72 -3.81 -0.26
C ALA A 11 14.87 -3.17 1.13
N ALA A 12 16.08 -2.76 1.49
CA ALA A 12 16.27 -2.07 2.74
C ALA A 12 15.58 -0.69 2.66
N PRO A 13 15.11 -0.11 3.79
CA PRO A 13 14.53 1.24 3.83
C PRO A 13 15.42 2.34 3.22
N GLU A 14 16.69 2.04 2.97
CA GLU A 14 17.67 2.88 2.26
C GLU A 14 17.32 3.21 0.81
N ALA A 15 16.34 2.52 0.21
CA ALA A 15 15.83 2.83 -1.12
C ALA A 15 14.88 4.04 -1.13
N LEU A 16 14.34 4.43 0.03
CA LEU A 16 13.41 5.55 0.13
C LEU A 16 14.16 6.88 0.31
N PRO A 17 13.56 8.01 -0.10
CA PRO A 17 14.13 9.33 0.10
C PRO A 17 14.42 9.60 1.58
N GLU A 18 15.44 10.43 1.86
CA GLU A 18 15.80 10.78 3.23
C GLU A 18 14.61 11.38 4.01
N MET A 19 14.59 11.13 5.32
CA MET A 19 13.63 11.77 6.22
C MET A 19 13.92 13.27 6.32
N LEU A 20 12.87 14.07 6.29
CA LEU A 20 12.99 15.50 6.62
C LEU A 20 13.21 15.67 8.13
N GLU A 21 13.67 16.85 8.55
CA GLU A 21 13.76 17.20 9.97
C GLU A 21 12.40 17.01 10.66
N ASP A 22 12.42 16.33 11.81
CA ASP A 22 11.25 15.95 12.62
C ASP A 22 10.17 15.14 11.88
N GLU A 23 10.53 14.49 10.77
CA GLU A 23 9.67 13.58 10.04
C GLU A 23 9.77 12.15 10.59
N VAL A 24 8.63 11.49 10.72
CA VAL A 24 8.53 10.10 11.15
C VAL A 24 7.72 9.29 10.15
N GLU A 25 8.12 8.04 9.92
CA GLU A 25 7.32 7.07 9.18
C GLU A 25 6.11 6.65 10.02
N ILE A 26 4.91 6.75 9.48
CA ILE A 26 3.69 6.30 10.16
C ILE A 26 3.07 5.08 9.50
N VAL A 27 3.31 4.85 8.21
CA VAL A 27 2.91 3.62 7.50
C VAL A 27 3.99 3.24 6.51
N LEU A 28 4.29 1.95 6.42
CA LEU A 28 5.16 1.37 5.41
C LEU A 28 4.39 0.35 4.59
N ILE A 29 4.39 0.54 3.27
CA ILE A 29 3.84 -0.37 2.27
C ILE A 29 5.01 -1.01 1.54
N ARG A 30 5.09 -2.35 1.57
CA ARG A 30 6.10 -3.12 0.85
C ARG A 30 5.45 -3.96 -0.23
N MET A 31 5.99 -3.91 -1.44
CA MET A 31 5.57 -4.78 -2.54
C MET A 31 6.45 -6.03 -2.55
N ARG A 32 5.84 -7.21 -2.53
CA ARG A 32 6.51 -8.50 -2.74
C ARG A 32 6.72 -8.76 -4.23
N SER A 33 7.28 -7.77 -4.93
CA SER A 33 7.66 -7.86 -6.34
C SER A 33 9.14 -8.21 -6.48
N THR A 34 9.57 -8.52 -7.71
CA THR A 34 10.99 -8.75 -8.03
C THR A 34 11.86 -7.51 -7.77
N LEU A 35 11.27 -6.32 -7.87
CA LEU A 35 11.95 -5.04 -7.63
C LEU A 35 11.92 -4.65 -6.15
N GLY A 36 10.93 -5.13 -5.39
CA GLY A 36 10.86 -4.94 -3.94
C GLY A 36 10.39 -3.56 -3.51
N ASP A 37 9.71 -2.85 -4.42
CA ASP A 37 9.34 -1.45 -4.28
C ASP A 37 8.66 -1.15 -2.94
N MET A 38 9.07 -0.05 -2.33
CA MET A 38 8.53 0.44 -1.06
C MET A 38 7.86 1.80 -1.19
N MET A 39 6.88 2.03 -0.32
CA MET A 39 6.30 3.35 -0.10
C MET A 39 6.12 3.61 1.38
N SER A 40 6.33 4.87 1.78
CA SER A 40 6.29 5.30 3.17
C SER A 40 5.40 6.52 3.28
N LEU A 41 4.35 6.40 4.11
CA LEU A 41 3.58 7.56 4.55
C LEU A 41 4.26 8.13 5.78
N ARG A 42 4.65 9.39 5.68
CA ARG A 42 5.40 10.09 6.71
C ARG A 42 4.63 11.29 7.23
N ALA A 43 4.86 11.63 8.49
CA ALA A 43 4.25 12.75 9.15
C ALA A 43 5.32 13.65 9.78
N ARG A 44 5.11 14.96 9.71
CA ARG A 44 5.95 15.94 10.42
C ARG A 44 5.13 17.13 10.89
N ARG A 45 5.57 17.78 11.97
CA ARG A 45 4.94 19.01 12.47
C ARG A 45 5.52 20.24 11.79
N VAL A 46 4.66 21.09 11.23
CA VAL A 46 5.03 22.39 10.66
C VAL A 46 4.01 23.44 11.07
N ASP A 47 4.47 24.52 11.70
CA ASP A 47 3.64 25.64 12.17
C ASP A 47 2.44 25.21 13.04
N GLY A 48 2.65 24.20 13.90
CA GLY A 48 1.61 23.65 14.79
C GLY A 48 0.65 22.64 14.15
N ARG A 49 0.78 22.38 12.84
CA ARG A 49 -0.04 21.39 12.11
C ARG A 49 0.80 20.17 11.71
N ILE A 50 0.15 19.04 11.51
CA ILE A 50 0.79 17.84 10.98
C ILE A 50 0.63 17.85 9.46
N ARG A 51 1.75 17.71 8.75
CA ARG A 51 1.78 17.50 7.31
C ARG A 51 2.16 16.06 7.02
N TYR A 52 1.46 15.48 6.06
CA TYR A 52 1.65 14.12 5.61
C TYR A 52 2.30 14.12 4.23
N ARG A 53 3.18 13.16 3.99
CA ARG A 53 3.89 12.98 2.73
C ARG A 53 4.01 11.50 2.42
N MET A 54 3.42 11.07 1.31
CA MET A 54 3.71 9.74 0.75
C MET A 54 4.96 9.85 -0.11
N VAL A 55 5.91 8.94 0.09
CA VAL A 55 7.09 8.79 -0.75
C VAL A 55 7.21 7.36 -1.24
N ASP A 56 7.76 7.20 -2.44
CA ASP A 56 8.22 5.92 -2.97
C ASP A 56 9.73 5.98 -3.30
N GLU A 57 10.28 4.87 -3.79
CA GLU A 57 11.69 4.77 -4.19
C GLU A 57 12.07 5.66 -5.38
N TYR A 58 11.08 6.16 -6.12
CA TYR A 58 11.27 6.97 -7.32
C TYR A 58 11.00 8.46 -7.10
N GLU A 59 10.96 8.90 -5.83
CA GLU A 59 10.66 10.27 -5.41
C GLU A 59 9.32 10.81 -5.95
N MET A 60 8.38 9.92 -6.27
CA MET A 60 7.03 10.35 -6.60
C MET A 60 6.36 10.90 -5.33
N SER A 61 6.04 12.19 -5.37
CA SER A 61 5.24 12.83 -4.34
C SER A 61 3.77 12.74 -4.73
N VAL A 62 2.98 12.12 -3.85
CA VAL A 62 1.51 12.15 -3.95
C VAL A 62 1.00 13.20 -2.97
N ASP A 63 0.32 14.20 -3.49
CA ASP A 63 -0.49 15.10 -2.67
C ASP A 63 -1.70 14.34 -2.16
N LEU A 64 -1.59 13.83 -0.95
CA LEU A 64 -2.69 13.17 -0.27
C LEU A 64 -3.71 14.22 0.16
N ALA A 65 -5.00 13.96 -0.09
CA ALA A 65 -6.10 14.78 0.38
C ALA A 65 -6.34 14.54 1.89
N VAL A 66 -5.36 14.93 2.72
CA VAL A 66 -5.38 14.71 4.17
C VAL A 66 -5.73 16.01 4.90
N PRO A 67 -6.59 15.98 5.93
CA PRO A 67 -6.76 17.11 6.84
C PRO A 67 -5.42 17.55 7.43
N GLN A 68 -5.07 18.83 7.27
CA GLN A 68 -3.92 19.41 7.99
C GLN A 68 -4.37 19.91 9.36
N ASP A 69 -4.31 19.01 10.34
CA ASP A 69 -4.78 19.26 11.70
C ASP A 69 -3.65 19.33 12.73
N GLU A 70 -3.98 19.83 13.92
CA GLU A 70 -3.07 19.86 15.08
C GLU A 70 -2.89 18.47 15.73
N LYS A 71 -3.74 17.50 15.34
CA LYS A 71 -3.78 16.14 15.88
C LYS A 71 -3.40 15.11 14.81
N PRO A 72 -2.80 13.96 15.19
CA PRO A 72 -2.61 12.83 14.29
C PRO A 72 -3.95 12.34 13.74
N LEU A 73 -3.94 11.72 12.56
CA LEU A 73 -5.11 11.07 12.00
C LEU A 73 -5.68 10.05 12.99
N ALA A 74 -7.00 9.99 13.09
CA ALA A 74 -7.66 8.82 13.65
C ALA A 74 -7.46 7.63 12.71
N PHE A 75 -7.56 6.40 13.25
CA PHE A 75 -7.42 5.17 12.45
C PHE A 75 -8.30 5.18 11.20
N GLY A 76 -9.58 5.55 11.34
CA GLY A 76 -10.49 5.65 10.20
C GLY A 76 -10.06 6.66 9.14
N GLU A 77 -9.52 7.81 9.55
CA GLU A 77 -9.02 8.82 8.61
C GLU A 77 -7.78 8.32 7.87
N LEU A 78 -6.87 7.62 8.56
CA LEU A 78 -5.72 6.99 7.94
C LEU A 78 -6.15 5.95 6.90
N THR A 79 -7.08 5.06 7.25
CA THR A 79 -7.54 4.02 6.34
C THR A 79 -8.26 4.59 5.13
N GLU A 80 -9.02 5.67 5.27
CA GLU A 80 -9.64 6.37 4.13
C GLU A 80 -8.58 6.99 3.21
N VAL A 81 -7.51 7.57 3.78
CA VAL A 81 -6.38 8.08 3.00
C VAL A 81 -5.71 6.95 2.22
N LEU A 82 -5.43 5.82 2.89
CA LEU A 82 -4.81 4.64 2.25
C LEU A 82 -5.72 3.97 1.22
N TRP A 83 -7.04 4.01 1.42
CA TRP A 83 -7.99 3.43 0.47
C TRP A 83 -8.18 4.29 -0.77
N SER A 84 -8.09 5.62 -0.63
CA SER A 84 -8.45 6.56 -1.70
C SER A 84 -7.27 7.19 -2.43
N PHE A 85 -6.03 7.00 -1.97
CA PHE A 85 -4.88 7.60 -2.65
C PHE A 85 -4.65 6.99 -4.03
N ARG A 86 -4.14 7.85 -4.92
CA ARG A 86 -3.85 7.52 -6.31
C ARG A 86 -2.43 7.92 -6.62
N MET A 87 -1.74 7.11 -7.40
CA MET A 87 -0.49 7.54 -8.02
C MET A 87 -0.83 8.39 -9.24
N SER A 88 0.01 9.36 -9.58
CA SER A 88 -0.27 10.37 -10.64
C SER A 88 -0.55 9.82 -12.04
N LYS A 89 -0.32 8.51 -12.26
CA LYS A 89 -0.58 7.80 -13.52
C LYS A 89 -1.71 6.77 -13.43
N LEU A 90 -2.38 6.65 -12.28
CA LEU A 90 -3.48 5.72 -12.05
C LEU A 90 -4.76 6.52 -11.83
N ASP A 91 -5.80 6.19 -12.59
CA ASP A 91 -7.12 6.79 -12.44
C ASP A 91 -7.85 6.20 -11.21
N ASP A 92 -7.59 4.92 -10.93
CA ASP A 92 -8.16 4.17 -9.83
C ASP A 92 -7.27 4.18 -8.57
N PRO A 93 -7.86 3.90 -7.38
CA PRO A 93 -7.11 3.80 -6.15
C PRO A 93 -5.99 2.76 -6.22
N PHE A 94 -4.86 3.09 -5.58
CA PHE A 94 -3.61 2.33 -5.72
C PHE A 94 -3.77 0.83 -5.50
N PHE A 95 -4.43 0.41 -4.41
CA PHE A 95 -4.56 -1.02 -4.09
C PHE A 95 -5.47 -1.76 -5.07
N LEU A 96 -6.58 -1.14 -5.51
CA LEU A 96 -7.49 -1.74 -6.49
C LEU A 96 -6.76 -1.97 -7.82
N SER A 97 -6.11 -0.94 -8.36
CA SER A 97 -5.31 -1.08 -9.58
C SER A 97 -4.20 -2.11 -9.43
N GLY A 98 -3.58 -2.18 -8.25
CA GLY A 98 -2.54 -3.16 -7.94
C GLY A 98 -3.05 -4.60 -7.97
N TRP A 99 -4.17 -4.87 -7.31
CA TRP A 99 -4.78 -6.20 -7.26
C TRP A 99 -5.31 -6.65 -8.62
N GLU A 100 -5.98 -5.76 -9.35
CA GLU A 100 -6.44 -6.02 -10.73
C GLU A 100 -5.25 -6.33 -11.64
N ASN A 101 -4.17 -5.53 -11.56
CA ASN A 101 -2.98 -5.79 -12.36
C ASN A 101 -2.33 -7.13 -12.01
N CYS A 102 -2.28 -7.51 -10.72
CA CYS A 102 -1.79 -8.81 -10.32
C CYS A 102 -2.67 -9.94 -10.86
N LEU A 103 -4.00 -9.78 -10.85
CA LEU A 103 -4.92 -10.77 -11.38
C LEU A 103 -4.75 -10.98 -12.90
N GLU A 104 -4.54 -9.90 -13.65
CA GLU A 104 -4.36 -9.95 -15.11
C GLU A 104 -2.95 -10.39 -15.54
N SER A 105 -1.92 -9.94 -14.84
CA SER A 105 -0.52 -10.05 -15.28
C SER A 105 0.29 -11.06 -14.48
N LEU A 106 -0.19 -11.46 -13.29
CA LEU A 106 0.48 -12.34 -12.35
C LEU A 106 -0.48 -13.45 -11.86
N ASP A 107 -1.34 -13.96 -12.75
CA ASP A 107 -2.35 -15.00 -12.46
C ASP A 107 -1.77 -16.23 -11.74
N TYR A 108 -0.52 -16.58 -12.02
CA TYR A 108 0.24 -17.65 -11.37
C TYR A 108 0.40 -17.49 -9.85
N LEU A 109 0.19 -16.29 -9.30
CA LEU A 109 0.19 -16.05 -7.85
C LEU A 109 -1.03 -16.66 -7.16
N GLY A 110 -2.16 -16.78 -7.87
CA GLY A 110 -3.46 -17.08 -7.28
C GLY A 110 -3.93 -16.01 -6.28
N TRP A 111 -5.14 -16.18 -5.75
CA TRP A 111 -5.75 -15.23 -4.81
C TRP A 111 -4.85 -14.97 -3.59
N ASP A 112 -4.42 -16.01 -2.89
CA ASP A 112 -3.55 -15.86 -1.71
C ASP A 112 -2.25 -15.08 -2.02
N GLY A 113 -1.68 -15.28 -3.21
CA GLY A 113 -0.47 -14.57 -3.63
C GLY A 113 -0.72 -13.10 -3.97
N ILE A 114 -1.89 -12.76 -4.53
CA ILE A 114 -2.31 -11.38 -4.78
C ILE A 114 -2.54 -10.65 -3.45
N GLY A 115 -3.23 -11.27 -2.49
CA GLY A 115 -3.44 -10.68 -1.16
C GLY A 115 -2.13 -10.43 -0.42
N ALA A 116 -1.18 -11.35 -0.57
CA ALA A 116 0.16 -11.23 0.01
C ALA A 116 1.10 -10.31 -0.79
N PHE A 117 0.66 -9.73 -1.91
CA PHE A 117 1.51 -8.92 -2.78
C PHE A 117 1.94 -7.62 -2.11
N TYR A 118 1.07 -6.98 -1.34
CA TYR A 118 1.45 -5.86 -0.48
C TYR A 118 1.50 -6.30 0.99
N SER A 119 2.37 -5.66 1.76
CA SER A 119 2.34 -5.65 3.22
C SER A 119 2.18 -4.21 3.66
N VAL A 120 1.18 -3.93 4.51
CA VAL A 120 0.88 -2.59 5.02
C VAL A 120 1.05 -2.62 6.54
N THR A 121 2.06 -1.90 7.05
CA THR A 121 2.48 -1.98 8.46
C THR A 121 2.60 -0.60 9.08
N SER A 122 2.42 -0.51 10.39
CA SER A 122 2.58 0.72 11.16
C SER A 122 3.06 0.43 12.59
N GLU A 123 3.96 1.27 13.10
CA GLU A 123 4.33 1.27 14.53
C GLU A 123 3.35 2.09 15.40
N PHE A 124 2.46 2.88 14.78
CA PHE A 124 1.60 3.85 15.47
C PHE A 124 0.11 3.49 15.40
N TYR A 125 -0.29 2.65 14.44
CA TYR A 125 -1.68 2.28 14.19
C TYR A 125 -1.83 0.76 14.24
N ASP A 126 -2.19 0.25 15.42
CA ASP A 126 -2.54 -1.16 15.61
C ASP A 126 -3.73 -1.56 14.72
N GLY A 127 -3.71 -2.79 14.18
CA GLY A 127 -4.78 -3.33 13.34
C GLY A 127 -4.75 -2.89 11.87
N LEU A 128 -3.69 -2.17 11.44
CA LEU A 128 -3.57 -1.74 10.05
C LEU A 128 -3.39 -2.90 9.07
N GLU A 129 -2.66 -3.95 9.48
CA GLU A 129 -2.48 -5.18 8.70
C GLU A 129 -3.82 -5.90 8.53
N ASP A 130 -4.57 -6.11 9.64
CA ASP A 130 -5.90 -6.70 9.61
C ASP A 130 -6.87 -5.91 8.71
N TRP A 131 -6.85 -4.57 8.78
CA TRP A 131 -7.66 -3.73 7.90
C TRP A 131 -7.34 -3.94 6.42
N TYR A 132 -6.05 -4.06 6.08
CA TYR A 132 -5.63 -4.30 4.71
C TYR A 132 -6.12 -5.66 4.21
N ASP A 133 -5.94 -6.70 5.04
CA ASP A 133 -6.38 -8.06 4.73
C ASP A 133 -7.91 -8.10 4.52
N ASP A 134 -8.70 -7.46 5.40
CA ASP A 134 -10.16 -7.38 5.26
C ASP A 134 -10.57 -6.72 3.93
N ARG A 135 -9.92 -5.62 3.54
CA ARG A 135 -10.19 -4.95 2.26
C ARG A 135 -9.87 -5.83 1.06
N TYR A 136 -8.76 -6.55 1.12
CA TYR A 136 -8.39 -7.50 0.07
C TYR A 136 -9.44 -8.62 -0.04
N GLN A 137 -9.86 -9.20 1.08
CA GLN A 137 -10.85 -10.29 1.09
C GLN A 137 -12.20 -9.85 0.52
N GLU A 138 -12.66 -8.63 0.86
CA GLU A 138 -13.89 -8.06 0.31
C GLU A 138 -13.82 -7.91 -1.21
N TRP A 139 -12.72 -7.34 -1.72
CA TRP A 139 -12.50 -7.20 -3.16
C TRP A 139 -12.41 -8.56 -3.86
N ALA A 140 -11.62 -9.48 -3.32
CA ALA A 140 -11.40 -10.80 -3.92
C ALA A 140 -12.69 -11.63 -3.96
N ALA A 141 -13.55 -11.53 -2.94
CA ALA A 141 -14.85 -12.21 -2.93
C ALA A 141 -15.80 -11.65 -3.99
N ALA A 142 -15.84 -10.32 -4.16
CA ALA A 142 -16.66 -9.68 -5.19
C ALA A 142 -16.18 -10.06 -6.61
N GLU A 143 -14.88 -10.04 -6.84
CA GLU A 143 -14.29 -10.38 -8.14
C GLU A 143 -14.49 -11.85 -8.51
N GLN A 144 -14.32 -12.77 -7.55
CA GLN A 144 -14.60 -14.19 -7.75
C GLN A 144 -16.08 -14.45 -8.09
N ALA A 145 -17.00 -13.75 -7.41
CA ALA A 145 -18.42 -13.87 -7.70
C ALA A 145 -18.76 -13.40 -9.13
N SER A 146 -18.23 -12.25 -9.54
CA SER A 146 -18.42 -11.72 -10.89
C SER A 146 -17.94 -12.70 -11.97
N ARG A 147 -16.77 -13.31 -11.78
CA ARG A 147 -16.19 -14.25 -12.75
C ARG A 147 -16.93 -15.57 -12.83
N ALA A 148 -17.47 -16.04 -11.70
CA ALA A 148 -18.30 -17.24 -11.69
C ALA A 148 -19.61 -17.04 -12.48
N GLU A 149 -20.19 -15.84 -12.41
CA GLU A 149 -21.38 -15.48 -13.20
C GLU A 149 -21.06 -15.45 -14.71
N ASP A 150 -19.90 -14.91 -15.11
CA ASP A 150 -19.48 -14.84 -16.52
C ASP A 150 -19.18 -16.22 -17.14
N GLU A 151 -18.78 -17.22 -16.34
CA GLU A 151 -18.52 -18.59 -16.81
C GLU A 151 -19.78 -19.43 -16.99
N GLU A 152 -20.91 -19.01 -16.41
CA GLU A 152 -22.22 -19.69 -16.52
C GLU A 152 -23.05 -19.22 -17.73
N GLU A 153 -22.64 -18.16 -18.44
CA GLU A 153 -23.29 -17.59 -19.65
C GLU A 153 -22.71 -18.12 -20.98
#